data_AF-A0A0F9LIJ0-F1
#
_entry.id   AF-A0A0F9LIJ0-F1
#
_cell.length_a   1.000
_cell.length_b   1.000
_cell.length_c   1.000
_cell.angle_alpha   90.00
_cell.angle_beta   90.00
_cell.angle_gamma   90.00
#
_symmetry.space_group_name_H-M   'P 1'
#
loop_
_entity.id
_entity.type
_entity.pdbx_description
1 polymer ?
#
loop_
_entity_poly.entity_id
_entity_poly.type
_entity_poly.pdbx_seq_one_letter_code
_entity_poly.pdbx_strand_id
1 'polypeptide(L)'
;MIFCFDIDGVIGTNYPSSDYSLRLPYKSVIAKINKLYDEGHTIKLLTARGSASGINWEEFTHKQLAKWGLKYHELHFGKIHADLYIDDKG
;
A
#
# COMPACT_ATOMS: atom_id res chain seq x y z
N MET A 1 -1.10 -9.64 -14.99
CA MET A 1 -0.75 -8.20 -14.93
C MET A 1 -0.17 -7.89 -13.57
N ILE A 2 0.75 -6.95 -13.52
CA ILE A 2 1.39 -6.41 -12.33
C ILE A 2 0.72 -5.07 -11.99
N PHE A 3 -0.01 -5.04 -10.89
CA PHE A 3 -0.58 -3.82 -10.34
C PHE A 3 0.34 -3.26 -9.25
N CYS A 4 0.52 -1.95 -9.26
CA CYS A 4 1.18 -1.20 -8.20
C CYS A 4 0.17 -0.28 -7.53
N PHE A 5 -0.07 -0.45 -6.22
CA PHE A 5 -0.96 0.40 -5.44
C PHE A 5 -0.15 1.27 -4.48
N ASP A 6 -0.48 2.56 -4.41
CA ASP A 6 -0.09 3.38 -3.26
C ASP A 6 -0.79 2.87 -1.99
N ILE A 7 -0.23 3.20 -0.82
CA ILE A 7 -0.82 2.87 0.47
C ILE A 7 -1.68 4.02 0.99
N ASP A 8 -1.15 5.25 1.07
CA ASP A 8 -1.72 6.35 1.85
C ASP A 8 -2.59 7.27 0.98
N GLY A 9 -3.85 6.92 0.83
CA GLY A 9 -4.80 7.58 -0.08
C GLY A 9 -5.60 6.57 -0.90
N VAL A 10 -5.02 5.38 -1.11
CA VAL A 10 -5.64 4.29 -1.88
C VAL A 10 -6.07 3.13 -0.97
N ILE A 11 -5.15 2.54 -0.19
CA ILE A 11 -5.45 1.41 0.71
C ILE A 11 -5.89 1.89 2.08
N GLY A 12 -5.19 2.88 2.62
CA GLY A 12 -5.47 3.53 3.89
C GLY A 12 -5.85 4.99 3.71
N THR A 13 -6.53 5.56 4.70
CA THR A 13 -6.90 6.98 4.71
C THR A 13 -5.67 7.87 4.63
N ASN A 14 -5.79 8.99 3.91
CA ASN A 14 -4.79 10.03 4.02
C ASN A 14 -4.98 10.83 5.33
N TYR A 15 -3.89 11.18 6.01
CA TYR A 15 -3.86 11.98 7.23
C TYR A 15 -2.74 13.01 7.10
N PRO A 16 -2.92 14.25 7.54
CA PRO A 16 -1.86 15.26 7.51
C PRO A 16 -0.70 14.95 8.47
N SER A 17 -0.88 13.97 9.37
CA SER A 17 0.15 13.52 10.31
C SER A 17 1.11 12.50 9.68
N SER A 18 2.38 12.59 10.04
CA SER A 18 3.40 11.56 9.80
C SER A 18 3.26 10.34 10.72
N ASP A 19 2.34 10.37 11.68
CA ASP A 19 1.97 9.21 12.47
C ASP A 19 1.09 8.25 11.67
N TYR A 20 1.72 7.25 11.07
CA TYR A 20 1.04 6.22 10.27
C TYR A 20 0.16 5.29 11.11
N SER A 21 0.22 5.32 12.44
CA SER A 21 -0.68 4.53 13.30
C SER A 21 -2.13 5.01 13.26
N LEU A 22 -2.35 6.26 12.89
CA LEU A 22 -3.67 6.88 12.77
C LEU A 22 -4.41 6.49 11.48
N ARG A 23 -3.74 5.79 10.57
CA ARG A 23 -4.31 5.40 9.27
C ARG A 23 -5.38 4.33 9.48
N LEU A 24 -6.52 4.50 8.79
CA LEU A 24 -7.61 3.53 8.79
C LEU A 24 -7.72 2.87 7.41
N PRO A 25 -8.06 1.57 7.34
CA PRO A 25 -8.16 0.86 6.05
C PRO A 25 -9.45 1.21 5.30
N TYR A 26 -9.34 1.42 4.00
CA TYR A 26 -10.47 1.36 3.08
C TYR A 26 -10.81 -0.09 2.78
N LYS A 27 -11.61 -0.71 3.66
CA LYS A 27 -11.96 -2.14 3.58
C LYS A 27 -12.51 -2.57 2.22
N SER A 28 -13.28 -1.72 1.55
CA SER A 28 -13.82 -2.00 0.21
C SER A 28 -12.73 -2.05 -0.87
N VAL A 29 -11.67 -1.26 -0.74
CA VAL A 29 -10.51 -1.28 -1.65
C VAL A 29 -9.68 -2.53 -1.39
N ILE A 30 -9.41 -2.85 -0.12
CA ILE A 30 -8.69 -4.08 0.25
C ILE A 30 -9.39 -5.31 -0.30
N ALA A 31 -10.72 -5.39 -0.20
CA ALA A 31 -11.49 -6.50 -0.77
C ALA A 31 -11.29 -6.63 -2.30
N LYS A 32 -11.24 -5.51 -3.02
CA LYS A 32 -10.97 -5.51 -4.48
C LYS A 32 -9.55 -5.95 -4.80
N ILE A 33 -8.55 -5.45 -4.07
CA ILE A 33 -7.15 -5.85 -4.27
C ILE A 33 -6.96 -7.33 -3.97
N ASN A 34 -7.56 -7.83 -2.88
CA ASN A 34 -7.52 -9.25 -2.54
C ASN A 34 -8.18 -10.11 -3.63
N LYS A 35 -9.27 -9.63 -4.23
CA LYS A 35 -9.89 -10.31 -5.38
C LYS A 35 -8.93 -10.39 -6.58
N LEU A 36 -8.24 -9.30 -6.92
CA LEU A 36 -7.23 -9.31 -7.99
C LEU A 36 -6.08 -10.29 -7.68
N TYR A 37 -5.64 -10.34 -6.42
CA TYR A 37 -4.66 -11.33 -5.96
C TYR A 37 -5.16 -12.76 -6.19
N ASP A 38 -6.39 -13.05 -5.76
CA ASP A 38 -7.01 -14.38 -5.87
C ASP A 38 -7.30 -14.78 -7.33
N GLU A 39 -7.43 -13.80 -8.24
CA GLU A 39 -7.53 -13.98 -9.70
C GLU A 39 -6.16 -14.23 -10.39
N GLY A 40 -5.06 -14.23 -9.64
CA GLY A 40 -3.72 -14.54 -10.15
C GLY A 40 -2.92 -13.33 -10.64
N HIS A 41 -3.35 -12.10 -10.31
CA HIS A 41 -2.57 -10.90 -10.61
C HIS A 41 -1.45 -10.67 -9.58
N THR A 42 -0.34 -10.09 -10.04
CA THR A 42 0.75 -9.69 -9.14
C THR A 42 0.43 -8.34 -8.53
N ILE A 43 0.27 -8.31 -7.22
CA ILE A 43 0.02 -7.10 -6.43
C ILE A 43 1.32 -6.63 -5.80
N LYS A 44 1.82 -5.48 -6.22
CA LYS A 44 2.94 -4.76 -5.60
C LYS A 44 2.42 -3.50 -4.91
N LEU A 45 3.07 -3.11 -3.83
CA LEU A 45 2.78 -1.89 -3.11
C LEU A 45 3.96 -0.94 -3.24
N LEU A 46 3.65 0.34 -3.43
CA LEU A 46 4.63 1.41 -3.42
C LEU A 46 4.21 2.42 -2.36
N THR A 47 5.16 2.94 -1.59
CA THR A 47 4.86 3.98 -0.62
C THR A 47 6.02 4.94 -0.44
N ALA A 48 5.70 6.21 -0.16
CA ALA A 48 6.67 7.23 0.18
C ALA A 48 6.91 7.35 1.70
N ARG A 49 6.38 6.43 2.52
CA ARG A 49 6.57 6.46 3.98
C ARG A 49 8.05 6.53 4.34
N GLY A 50 8.41 7.41 5.27
CA GLY A 50 9.81 7.58 5.69
C GLY A 50 10.70 8.37 4.73
N SER A 51 10.28 8.64 3.49
CA SER A 51 11.10 9.39 2.51
C SER A 51 11.52 10.78 3.01
N ALA A 52 10.61 11.49 3.67
CA ALA A 52 10.87 12.82 4.23
C ALA A 52 11.62 12.80 5.58
N SER A 53 11.43 11.76 6.40
CA SER A 53 12.00 11.68 7.75
C SER A 53 13.27 10.84 7.86
N GLY A 54 13.58 10.03 6.85
CA GLY A 54 14.67 9.04 6.88
C GLY A 54 14.40 7.84 7.79
N ILE A 55 13.24 7.77 8.43
CA ILE A 55 12.88 6.67 9.33
C ILE A 55 12.46 5.46 8.51
N ASN A 56 12.99 4.28 8.83
CA ASN A 56 12.54 3.03 8.22
C ASN A 56 11.17 2.62 8.81
N TRP A 57 10.14 2.56 7.96
CA TRP A 57 8.78 2.18 8.31
C TRP A 57 8.36 0.80 7.78
N GLU A 58 9.30 0.01 7.27
CA GLU A 58 9.04 -1.29 6.64
C GLU A 58 8.33 -2.26 7.58
N GLU A 59 8.92 -2.56 8.74
CA GLU A 59 8.34 -3.50 9.71
C GLU A 59 6.95 -3.06 10.18
N PHE A 60 6.80 -1.77 10.49
CA PHE A 60 5.52 -1.20 10.89
C PHE A 60 4.46 -1.37 9.79
N THR A 61 4.83 -1.08 8.55
CA THR A 61 3.93 -1.13 7.40
C THR A 61 3.50 -2.58 7.12
N HIS A 62 4.43 -3.54 7.17
CA HIS A 62 4.09 -4.97 7.08
C HIS A 62 3.07 -5.40 8.14
N LYS A 63 3.29 -5.04 9.41
CA LYS A 63 2.35 -5.36 10.51
C LYS A 63 0.98 -4.72 10.30
N GLN A 64 0.96 -3.47 9.83
CA GLN A 64 -0.28 -2.75 9.58
C GLN A 64 -1.09 -3.39 8.44
N LEU A 65 -0.45 -3.71 7.31
CA LEU A 65 -1.10 -4.34 6.16
C LEU A 65 -1.62 -5.75 6.51
N ALA A 66 -0.84 -6.51 7.28
CA ALA A 66 -1.28 -7.82 7.79
C ALA A 66 -2.51 -7.69 8.71
N LYS A 67 -2.51 -6.72 9.63
CA LYS A 67 -3.66 -6.42 10.49
C LYS A 67 -4.91 -6.03 9.68
N TRP A 68 -4.71 -5.36 8.54
CA TRP A 68 -5.81 -5.00 7.64
C TRP A 68 -6.27 -6.13 6.72
N GLY A 69 -5.55 -7.26 6.71
CA GLY A 69 -5.88 -8.43 5.90
C GLY A 69 -5.63 -8.24 4.40
N LEU A 70 -4.69 -7.37 4.02
CA LEU A 70 -4.31 -7.17 2.62
C LEU A 70 -3.37 -8.28 2.14
N LYS A 71 -3.69 -8.88 0.98
CA LYS A 71 -2.83 -9.82 0.26
C LYS A 71 -2.01 -9.07 -0.79
N TYR A 72 -0.69 -9.26 -0.77
CA TYR A 72 0.24 -8.66 -1.73
C TYR A 72 1.49 -9.52 -1.88
N HIS A 73 2.27 -9.28 -2.93
CA HIS A 73 3.48 -10.02 -3.25
C HIS A 73 4.74 -9.26 -2.82
N GLU A 74 4.77 -7.95 -3.01
CA GLU A 74 5.94 -7.11 -2.74
C GLU A 74 5.54 -5.75 -2.15
N LEU A 75 6.35 -5.23 -1.23
CA LEU A 75 6.23 -3.87 -0.68
C LEU A 75 7.52 -3.11 -0.97
N HIS A 76 7.39 -1.91 -1.53
CA HIS A 76 8.52 -1.08 -1.94
C HIS A 76 8.42 0.34 -1.40
N PHE A 77 9.57 0.89 -1.00
CA PHE A 77 9.72 2.26 -0.49
C PHE A 77 10.40 3.20 -1.53
N GLY A 78 10.49 2.72 -2.77
CA GLY A 78 11.09 3.44 -3.90
C GLY A 78 10.51 2.92 -5.22
N LYS A 79 10.65 3.72 -6.28
CA LYS A 79 9.98 3.45 -7.57
C LYS A 79 10.32 2.06 -8.14
N ILE A 80 9.30 1.40 -8.67
CA ILE A 80 9.40 0.05 -9.26
C ILE A 80 8.89 0.00 -10.70
N HIS A 81 8.84 -1.19 -11.28
CA HIS A 81 8.16 -1.46 -12.54
C HIS A 81 6.81 -2.16 -12.29
N ALA A 82 5.77 -1.71 -12.98
CA ALA A 82 4.43 -2.29 -12.97
C ALA A 82 3.69 -1.96 -14.26
N ASP A 83 2.68 -2.78 -14.61
CA ASP A 83 1.83 -2.58 -15.79
C ASP A 83 0.82 -1.44 -15.56
N LEU A 84 0.32 -1.32 -14.33
CA LEU A 84 -0.64 -0.28 -13.95
C LEU A 84 -0.34 0.26 -12.55
N TYR A 85 -0.34 1.58 -12.43
CA TYR A 85 -0.27 2.30 -11.15
C TYR A 85 -1.65 2.78 -10.73
N ILE A 86 -1.96 2.60 -9.45
CA ILE A 86 -3.15 3.14 -8.80
C ILE A 86 -2.65 4.00 -7.64
N ASP A 87 -2.77 5.31 -7.81
CA ASP A 87 -2.26 6.33 -6.90
C ASP A 87 -3.33 7.42 -6.75
N ASP A 88 -3.52 7.99 -5.56
CA ASP A 88 -4.49 9.06 -5.33
C ASP A 88 -4.03 10.40 -5.92
N LYS A 89 -2.74 10.53 -6.25
CA LYS A 89 -2.10 11.75 -6.74
C LYS A 89 -1.77 11.77 -8.24
N GLY A 90 -2.04 10.68 -8.96
CA GLY A 90 -1.93 10.61 -10.42
C GLY A 90 -0.67 9.92 -10.94
#